data_AF-A0A815M346-F1
#
_entry.id   AF-A0A815M346-F1
#
_cell.length_a   1.000
_cell.length_b   1.000
_cell.length_c   1.000
_cell.angle_alpha   90.00
_cell.angle_beta   90.00
_cell.angle_gamma   90.00
#
_symmetry.space_group_name_H-M   'P 1'
#
loop_
_entity.id
_entity.type
_entity.pdbx_description
1 polymer ?
#
loop_
_entity_poly.entity_id
_entity_poly.type
_entity_poly.pdbx_seq_one_letter_code
_entity_poly.pdbx_strand_id
1 'polypeptide(L)'
;MVLHGRLLYAWLPLLVFLLQVFHGSFAKGCCSDNNGGCGKNALCSEDPTTSAVKCTCKTGYTNTGCDAKVVCKDSCTINNGGCGPRAACSHHAKTNAVICTCKKYFAVAFLCCAKCCVVLRSSSIHL
;
A
#
# COMPACT_ATOMS: atom_id res chain seq x y z
N MET A 1 34.08 62.12 5.77
CA MET A 1 34.09 61.11 4.68
C MET A 1 34.14 59.75 5.38
N VAL A 2 33.00 59.19 5.81
CA VAL A 2 32.25 58.10 5.14
C VAL A 2 33.25 57.08 4.55
N LEU A 3 33.37 55.83 5.00
CA LEU A 3 32.32 54.81 5.10
C LEU A 3 32.67 53.77 6.19
N HIS A 4 31.66 53.49 7.03
CA HIS A 4 31.52 52.24 7.76
C HIS A 4 31.49 51.04 6.79
N GLY A 5 32.08 49.93 7.22
CA GLY A 5 31.57 48.57 7.07
C GLY A 5 31.21 48.07 5.67
N ARG A 6 32.01 47.14 5.13
CA ARG A 6 31.61 46.06 4.18
C ARG A 6 32.84 45.38 3.58
N LEU A 7 33.61 44.63 4.38
CA LEU A 7 34.68 43.78 3.82
C LEU A 7 34.67 42.33 4.32
N LEU A 8 33.71 41.94 5.16
CA LEU A 8 33.54 40.55 5.62
C LEU A 8 32.45 39.75 4.87
N TYR A 9 31.78 40.34 3.88
CA TYR A 9 30.63 39.72 3.19
C TYR A 9 30.92 39.24 1.75
N ALA A 10 32.17 39.28 1.29
CA ALA A 10 32.50 38.90 -0.09
C ALA A 10 32.60 37.37 -0.31
N TRP A 11 32.63 36.57 0.76
CA TRP A 11 32.72 35.10 0.69
C TRP A 11 31.48 34.37 1.24
N LEU A 12 30.54 35.12 1.84
CA LEU A 12 29.29 34.56 2.33
C LEU A 12 28.38 33.93 1.25
N PRO A 13 28.38 34.35 -0.04
CA PRO A 13 27.48 33.74 -1.02
C PRO A 13 27.88 32.30 -1.39
N LEU A 14 29.17 31.97 -1.40
CA LEU A 14 29.65 30.61 -1.72
C LEU A 14 29.41 29.62 -0.58
N LEU A 15 29.50 30.07 0.67
CA LEU A 15 29.18 29.23 1.84
C LEU A 15 27.66 28.95 1.93
N VAL A 16 26.83 29.94 1.58
CA VAL A 16 25.37 29.75 1.55
C VAL A 16 24.99 28.74 0.46
N PHE A 17 25.63 28.77 -0.71
CA PHE A 17 25.41 27.78 -1.79
C PHE A 17 25.75 26.34 -1.39
N LEU A 18 26.76 26.12 -0.53
CA LEU A 18 27.05 24.79 0.03
C LEU A 18 26.02 24.35 1.08
N LEU A 19 25.42 25.28 1.83
CA LEU A 19 24.36 24.97 2.78
C LEU A 19 23.00 24.72 2.11
N GLN A 20 22.70 25.26 0.93
CA GLN A 20 21.41 25.02 0.26
C GLN A 20 21.33 23.65 -0.44
N VAL A 21 22.46 22.96 -0.67
CA VAL A 21 22.48 21.62 -1.30
C VAL A 21 22.10 20.50 -0.32
N PHE A 22 22.17 20.77 0.99
CA PHE A 22 21.80 19.80 2.04
C PHE A 22 20.44 20.07 2.70
N HIS A 23 19.65 21.04 2.22
CA HIS A 23 18.27 21.23 2.65
C HIS A 23 17.26 20.55 1.72
N GLY A 24 17.71 19.60 0.90
CA GLY A 24 16.83 18.54 0.46
C GLY A 24 16.28 17.88 1.72
N SER A 25 15.07 18.27 2.13
CA SER A 25 14.30 17.58 3.14
C SER A 25 14.09 16.17 2.63
N PHE A 26 15.06 15.31 2.89
CA PHE A 26 14.94 13.88 2.71
C PHE A 26 13.94 13.49 3.79
N ALA A 27 12.65 13.60 3.44
CA ALA A 27 11.56 13.18 4.30
C ALA A 27 11.97 11.80 4.78
N LYS A 28 12.18 11.67 6.09
CA LYS A 28 12.56 10.41 6.71
C LYS A 28 11.38 9.46 6.55
N GLY A 29 11.31 8.84 5.38
CA GLY A 29 10.29 7.91 4.96
C GLY A 29 10.60 6.50 5.45
N CYS A 30 10.86 6.34 6.74
CA CYS A 30 11.16 5.04 7.30
C CYS A 30 9.87 4.33 7.70
N CYS A 31 9.66 3.13 7.20
CA CYS A 31 8.59 2.25 7.63
C CYS A 31 8.72 1.85 9.11
N SER A 32 9.93 1.97 9.66
CA SER A 32 10.23 1.77 11.08
C SER A 32 9.51 2.77 12.00
N ASP A 33 9.17 3.96 11.51
CA ASP A 33 8.55 5.03 12.30
C ASP A 33 7.06 5.13 11.93
N ASN A 34 6.18 4.75 12.87
CA ASN A 34 4.71 4.80 12.68
C ASN A 34 4.22 4.16 11.35
N ASN A 35 4.85 3.05 10.93
CA ASN A 35 4.54 2.36 9.67
C ASN A 35 4.62 3.28 8.44
N GLY A 36 5.50 4.29 8.45
CA GLY A 36 5.63 5.29 7.39
C GLY A 36 4.37 6.14 7.18
N GLY A 37 3.46 6.20 8.16
CA GLY A 37 2.15 6.84 8.02
C GLY A 37 1.09 5.97 7.32
N CYS A 38 1.40 4.71 7.01
CA CYS A 38 0.45 3.78 6.42
C CYS A 38 -0.60 3.31 7.45
N GLY A 39 -1.85 3.18 7.00
CA GLY A 39 -2.96 2.74 7.87
C GLY A 39 -2.78 1.32 8.45
N LYS A 40 -3.57 0.97 9.47
CA LYS A 40 -3.50 -0.29 10.24
C LYS A 40 -3.47 -1.58 9.38
N ASN A 41 -4.21 -1.59 8.28
CA ASN A 41 -4.34 -2.74 7.38
C ASN A 41 -3.46 -2.61 6.12
N ALA A 42 -2.48 -1.71 6.15
CA ALA A 42 -1.49 -1.54 5.11
C ALA A 42 -0.12 -2.03 5.55
N LEU A 43 0.67 -2.46 4.58
CA LEU A 43 2.09 -2.72 4.63
C LEU A 43 2.81 -1.46 4.14
N CYS A 44 3.86 -1.07 4.85
CA CYS A 44 4.79 -0.04 4.41
C CYS A 44 5.96 -0.68 3.67
N SER A 45 6.37 -0.06 2.57
CA SER A 45 7.59 -0.37 1.82
C SER A 45 8.28 0.93 1.41
N GLU A 46 9.59 0.89 1.23
CA GLU A 46 10.40 2.05 0.88
C GLU A 46 10.97 1.84 -0.52
N ASP A 47 10.92 2.86 -1.36
CA ASP A 47 11.62 2.84 -2.65
C ASP A 47 13.13 2.91 -2.40
N PRO A 48 13.94 1.94 -2.88
CA PRO A 48 15.36 1.85 -2.52
C PRO A 48 16.21 2.99 -3.10
N THR A 49 15.69 3.71 -4.10
CA THR A 49 16.38 4.79 -4.82
C THR A 49 15.99 6.17 -4.33
N THR A 50 14.72 6.37 -4.01
CA THR A 50 14.15 7.69 -3.63
C THR A 50 13.81 7.77 -2.15
N SER A 51 13.85 6.64 -1.43
CA SER A 51 13.36 6.51 -0.04
C SER A 51 11.90 6.96 0.15
N ALA A 52 11.13 6.97 -0.95
CA ALA A 52 9.71 7.28 -0.90
C ALA A 52 8.94 6.15 -0.21
N VAL A 53 8.07 6.52 0.74
CA VAL A 53 7.18 5.56 1.39
C VAL A 53 6.06 5.16 0.45
N LYS A 54 5.86 3.86 0.32
CA LYS A 54 4.75 3.27 -0.41
C LYS A 54 3.93 2.38 0.52
N CYS A 55 2.67 2.74 0.69
CA CYS A 55 1.68 1.92 1.41
C CYS A 55 0.98 0.97 0.45
N THR A 56 0.80 -0.28 0.84
CA THR A 56 0.02 -1.28 0.08
C THR A 56 -0.91 -2.04 1.02
N CYS A 57 -2.10 -2.40 0.59
CA CYS A 57 -3.01 -3.13 1.47
C CYS A 57 -2.54 -4.56 1.74
N LYS A 58 -2.69 -5.01 3.00
CA LYS A 58 -2.46 -6.41 3.37
C LYS A 58 -3.39 -7.33 2.57
N THR A 59 -3.00 -8.59 2.41
CA THR A 59 -3.86 -9.61 1.79
C THR A 59 -5.23 -9.64 2.46
N GLY A 60 -6.30 -9.67 1.65
CA GLY A 60 -7.69 -9.60 2.14
C GLY A 60 -8.22 -8.18 2.34
N TYR A 61 -7.44 -7.15 2.02
CA TYR A 61 -7.89 -5.77 2.06
C TYR A 61 -7.77 -5.11 0.69
N THR A 62 -8.74 -4.26 0.37
CA THR A 62 -8.80 -3.48 -0.87
C THR A 62 -8.53 -2.01 -0.57
N ASN A 63 -7.70 -1.37 -1.40
CA ASN A 63 -7.51 0.07 -1.32
C ASN A 63 -8.78 0.78 -1.83
N THR A 64 -9.43 1.55 -0.96
CA THR A 64 -10.59 2.39 -1.30
C THR A 64 -10.26 3.88 -1.25
N GLY A 65 -9.00 4.23 -0.99
CA GLY A 65 -8.50 5.59 -0.99
C GLY A 65 -7.99 6.03 -2.37
N CYS A 66 -7.23 7.12 -2.40
CA CYS A 66 -6.54 7.62 -3.59
C CYS A 66 -5.04 7.27 -3.55
N ASP A 67 -4.32 7.48 -4.66
CA ASP A 67 -2.88 7.15 -4.75
C ASP A 67 -2.03 7.84 -3.67
N ALA A 68 -2.43 9.06 -3.26
CA ALA A 68 -1.77 9.81 -2.20
C ALA A 68 -2.15 9.34 -0.77
N LYS A 69 -3.28 8.63 -0.61
CA LYS A 69 -3.76 8.18 0.70
C LYS A 69 -4.41 6.80 0.58
N VAL A 70 -3.62 5.77 0.87
CA VAL A 70 -4.09 4.38 0.88
C VAL A 70 -5.01 4.13 2.07
N VAL A 71 -6.23 3.66 1.79
CA VAL A 71 -7.23 3.29 2.80
C VAL A 71 -7.61 1.84 2.58
N CYS A 72 -7.19 0.96 3.48
CA CYS A 72 -7.37 -0.48 3.34
C CYS A 72 -8.62 -0.96 4.07
N LYS A 73 -9.65 -1.28 3.32
CA LYS A 73 -10.92 -1.82 3.82
C LYS A 73 -11.03 -3.31 3.51
N ASP A 74 -11.70 -4.04 4.39
CA ASP A 74 -11.91 -5.48 4.23
C ASP A 74 -12.49 -5.79 2.84
N SER A 75 -11.84 -6.68 2.09
CA SER A 75 -12.22 -6.97 0.71
C SER A 75 -13.62 -7.59 0.61
N CYS A 76 -14.08 -8.38 1.59
CA CYS A 76 -15.43 -8.92 1.57
C CYS A 76 -16.51 -7.84 1.69
N THR A 77 -16.20 -6.71 2.33
CA THR A 77 -17.12 -5.55 2.37
C THR A 77 -17.13 -4.73 1.09
N ILE A 78 -16.19 -4.98 0.16
CA ILE A 78 -16.04 -4.28 -1.11
C ILE A 78 -16.36 -5.25 -2.25
N ASN A 79 -17.51 -5.06 -2.91
CA ASN A 79 -17.94 -5.92 -4.02
C ASN A 79 -17.88 -7.43 -3.69
N ASN A 80 -18.23 -7.81 -2.46
CA ASN A 80 -18.20 -9.19 -1.97
C ASN A 80 -16.84 -9.89 -2.19
N GLY A 81 -15.72 -9.17 -2.13
CA GLY A 81 -14.38 -9.72 -2.41
C GLY A 81 -14.17 -10.22 -3.83
N GLY A 82 -15.03 -9.81 -4.77
CA GLY A 82 -15.08 -10.36 -6.13
C GLY A 82 -15.84 -11.68 -6.24
N CYS A 83 -16.45 -12.16 -5.16
CA CYS A 83 -17.28 -13.36 -5.17
C CYS A 83 -18.61 -13.10 -5.90
N GLY A 84 -19.11 -14.12 -6.58
CA GLY A 84 -20.42 -14.06 -7.24
C GLY A 84 -21.57 -13.74 -6.26
N PRO A 85 -22.71 -13.23 -6.75
CA PRO A 85 -23.83 -12.75 -5.93
C PRO A 85 -24.49 -13.82 -5.05
N ARG A 86 -24.22 -15.11 -5.33
CA ARG A 86 -24.73 -16.27 -4.56
C ARG A 86 -23.67 -16.97 -3.73
N ALA A 87 -22.45 -16.43 -3.69
CA ALA A 87 -21.35 -16.92 -2.88
C ALA A 87 -21.18 -16.06 -1.62
N ALA A 88 -20.88 -16.71 -0.51
CA ALA A 88 -20.44 -16.05 0.70
C ALA A 88 -18.94 -15.72 0.59
N CYS A 89 -18.57 -14.48 0.92
CA CYS A 89 -17.17 -14.08 1.06
C CYS A 89 -16.69 -14.32 2.49
N SER A 90 -15.47 -14.82 2.62
CA SER A 90 -14.78 -15.05 3.89
C SER A 90 -13.26 -14.92 3.70
N HIS A 91 -12.49 -15.05 4.77
CA HIS A 91 -11.03 -15.01 4.73
C HIS A 91 -10.41 -16.34 5.12
N HIS A 92 -9.35 -16.73 4.42
CA HIS A 92 -8.53 -17.88 4.79
C HIS A 92 -7.86 -17.63 6.14
N ALA A 93 -8.02 -18.57 7.09
CA ALA A 93 -7.60 -18.37 8.48
C ALA A 93 -6.11 -18.05 8.68
N LYS A 94 -5.23 -18.50 7.77
CA LYS A 94 -3.77 -18.29 7.90
C LYS A 94 -3.22 -17.13 7.06
N THR A 95 -3.77 -16.93 5.87
CA THR A 95 -3.22 -15.98 4.87
C THR A 95 -4.07 -14.74 4.71
N ASN A 96 -5.27 -14.72 5.32
CA ASN A 96 -6.29 -13.70 5.14
C ASN A 96 -6.75 -13.50 3.68
N ALA A 97 -6.42 -14.42 2.77
CA ALA A 97 -6.87 -14.38 1.38
C ALA A 97 -8.40 -14.51 1.29
N VAL A 98 -9.02 -13.80 0.35
CA VAL A 98 -10.47 -13.91 0.11
C VAL A 98 -10.81 -15.32 -0.36
N ILE A 99 -11.85 -15.89 0.25
CA ILE A 99 -12.45 -17.17 -0.11
C ILE A 99 -13.92 -16.95 -0.45
N CYS A 100 -14.34 -17.46 -1.60
CA CYS A 100 -15.73 -17.48 -2.03
C CYS A 100 -16.32 -18.89 -1.85
N THR A 101 -17.42 -19.01 -1.12
CA THR A 101 -18.12 -20.29 -0.90
C THR A 101 -19.54 -20.25 -1.46
N CYS A 102 -19.85 -21.09 -2.45
CA CYS A 102 -21.20 -21.18 -3.02
C CYS A 102 -22.19 -21.80 -2.02
N LYS A 103 -23.40 -21.23 -1.88
CA LYS A 103 -24.44 -21.80 -1.01
C LYS A 103 -24.95 -23.14 -1.59
N LYS A 104 -25.11 -24.17 -0.74
CA LYS A 104 -25.40 -25.58 -1.10
C LYS A 104 -26.53 -25.80 -2.11
N TYR A 105 -27.54 -24.93 -2.16
CA TYR A 105 -28.70 -25.06 -3.06
C TYR A 105 -28.44 -24.63 -4.51
N PHE A 106 -27.24 -24.12 -4.83
CA PHE A 106 -26.84 -23.67 -6.17
C PHE A 106 -25.68 -24.48 -6.78
N ALA A 107 -25.32 -25.61 -6.16
CA ALA A 107 -24.25 -26.49 -6.61
C ALA A 107 -24.72 -27.45 -7.73
N VAL A 108 -25.38 -26.95 -8.78
CA VAL A 108 -25.30 -27.63 -10.08
C VAL A 108 -23.93 -27.26 -10.66
N ALA A 109 -23.08 -28.27 -10.78
CA ALA A 109 -21.61 -28.16 -10.95
C ALA A 109 -21.11 -27.32 -12.13
N PHE A 110 -22.01 -26.88 -13.03
CA PHE A 110 -21.64 -26.16 -14.25
C PHE A 110 -21.88 -24.64 -14.21
N LEU A 111 -22.49 -24.09 -13.15
CA LEU A 111 -22.81 -22.64 -13.09
C LEU A 111 -22.01 -21.83 -12.06
N CYS A 112 -21.29 -22.45 -11.11
CA CYS A 112 -20.34 -21.72 -10.25
C CYS A 112 -18.94 -21.53 -10.92
N CYS A 113 -18.64 -22.24 -12.02
CA CYS A 113 -17.27 -22.36 -12.54
C CYS A 113 -17.06 -21.89 -13.99
N ALA A 114 -17.85 -20.95 -14.51
CA ALA A 114 -17.59 -20.42 -15.87
C ALA A 114 -16.75 -19.13 -15.88
N LYS A 115 -16.62 -18.38 -14.77
CA LYS A 115 -15.86 -17.11 -14.77
C LYS A 115 -15.36 -16.58 -13.41
N CYS A 116 -15.62 -17.25 -12.29
CA CYS A 116 -15.47 -16.63 -10.97
C CYS A 116 -14.94 -17.59 -9.90
N CYS A 117 -13.84 -18.27 -10.19
CA CYS A 117 -13.07 -19.04 -9.19
C CYS A 117 -11.57 -18.89 -9.47
N VAL A 118 -11.05 -17.66 -9.47
CA VAL A 118 -9.60 -17.42 -9.40
C VAL A 118 -9.27 -17.10 -7.95
N VAL A 119 -9.12 -18.12 -7.12
CA VAL A 119 -7.94 -18.37 -6.26
C VAL A 119 -8.07 -19.81 -5.72
N LEU A 120 -7.68 -20.79 -6.52
CA LEU A 120 -7.18 -22.07 -5.99
C LEU A 120 -5.81 -22.33 -6.61
N ARG A 121 -4.78 -21.61 -6.16
CA ARG A 121 -3.47 -22.24 -6.03
C ARG A 121 -3.50 -23.05 -4.74
N SER A 122 -4.16 -24.21 -4.80
CA SER A 122 -3.85 -25.31 -3.90
C SER A 122 -3.69 -26.54 -4.79
N SER A 123 -2.44 -26.81 -5.14
CA SER A 123 -1.99 -28.13 -5.56
C SER A 123 -2.53 -29.19 -4.58
N SER A 124 -2.72 -30.41 -5.10
CA SER A 124 -3.25 -31.61 -4.43
C SER A 124 -4.76 -31.81 -4.55
N ILE A 125 -5.21 -31.98 -5.79
CA ILE A 125 -6.15 -33.07 -6.10
C ILE A 125 -5.23 -34.24 -6.43
N HIS A 126 -4.98 -35.10 -5.44
CA HIS A 126 -4.37 -36.40 -5.70
C HIS A 126 -5.40 -37.21 -6.48
N LEU A 127 -5.07 -37.54 -7.73
CA LEU A 127 -5.62 -38.71 -8.41
C LEU A 127 -5.09 -39.98 -7.71
#